data_AF-A0A2I0T5X8-F1
#
_entry.id   AF-A0A2I0T5X8-F1
#
_cell.length_a   1.000
_cell.length_b   1.000
_cell.length_c   1.000
_cell.angle_alpha   90.00
_cell.angle_beta   90.00
_cell.angle_gamma   90.00
#
_symmetry.space_group_name_H-M   'P 1'
#
loop_
_entity.id
_entity.type
_entity.pdbx_description
1 polymer ?
#
loop_
_entity_poly.entity_id
_entity_poly.type
_entity_poly.pdbx_seq_one_letter_code
_entity_poly.pdbx_strand_id
1 'polypeptide(L)'
;MQTYEVDLNKCGPMVLDALIKIKNELDSTLTFRRSCREGICGSCAMNIAGGNTLACIKRIDPDLNKITKIYPLPHMYVVKDLVPDLSNFYAQYKSIEPYLKKKDESKQGKEQYLQSIEDRQKLVTASFLPLESFPDKTRVKC
;
A
#
# COMPACT_ATOMS: atom_id res chain seq x y z
N MET A 1 -13.33 -18.08 8.67
CA MET A 1 -12.76 -17.89 7.32
C MET A 1 -13.84 -18.34 6.34
N GLN A 2 -14.22 -17.49 5.39
CA GLN A 2 -15.28 -17.78 4.42
C GLN A 2 -14.65 -18.02 3.04
N THR A 3 -15.22 -18.95 2.29
CA THR A 3 -14.75 -19.34 0.96
C THR A 3 -15.76 -18.85 -0.07
N TYR A 4 -15.25 -18.33 -1.18
CA TYR A 4 -16.03 -17.88 -2.33
C TYR A 4 -15.49 -18.54 -3.59
N GLU A 5 -16.39 -18.99 -4.45
CA GLU A 5 -16.06 -19.48 -5.79
C GLU A 5 -16.28 -18.36 -6.81
N VAL A 6 -15.29 -18.10 -7.65
CA VAL A 6 -15.32 -17.03 -8.64
C VAL A 6 -14.93 -17.59 -10.00
N ASP A 7 -15.80 -17.41 -11.00
CA ASP A 7 -15.53 -17.76 -12.39
C ASP A 7 -14.51 -16.76 -12.99
N LEU A 8 -13.28 -17.23 -13.20
CA LEU A 8 -12.18 -16.41 -13.74
C LEU A 8 -12.41 -15.97 -15.19
N ASN A 9 -13.26 -16.66 -15.96
CA ASN A 9 -13.60 -16.25 -17.33
C ASN A 9 -14.51 -15.01 -17.35
N LYS A 10 -15.19 -14.73 -16.24
CA LYS A 10 -16.10 -13.59 -16.05
C LYS A 10 -15.60 -12.61 -14.98
N CYS A 11 -14.29 -12.62 -14.73
CA CYS A 11 -13.63 -11.78 -13.75
C CYS A 11 -12.39 -11.13 -14.38
N GLY A 12 -12.06 -9.92 -13.94
CA GLY A 12 -10.77 -9.31 -14.28
C GLY A 12 -9.60 -10.12 -13.70
N PRO A 13 -8.38 -9.92 -14.22
CA PRO A 13 -7.22 -10.76 -13.88
C PRO A 13 -6.63 -10.46 -12.50
N MET A 14 -7.03 -9.37 -11.84
CA MET A 14 -6.45 -8.93 -10.58
C MET A 14 -7.30 -9.35 -9.38
N VAL A 15 -6.67 -9.56 -8.23
CA VAL A 15 -7.37 -9.96 -7.01
C VAL A 15 -8.43 -8.93 -6.59
N LEU A 16 -8.20 -7.64 -6.85
CA LEU A 16 -9.20 -6.61 -6.62
C LEU A 16 -10.48 -6.83 -7.44
N ASP A 17 -10.37 -7.33 -8.68
CA ASP A 17 -11.54 -7.60 -9.54
C ASP A 17 -12.40 -8.71 -8.93
N ALA A 18 -11.76 -9.77 -8.42
CA ALA A 18 -12.45 -10.85 -7.72
C ALA A 18 -13.15 -10.35 -6.45
N LEU A 19 -12.50 -9.53 -5.64
CA LEU A 19 -13.11 -8.95 -4.43
C LEU A 19 -14.34 -8.08 -4.75
N ILE A 20 -14.27 -7.30 -5.83
CA ILE A 20 -15.40 -6.48 -6.29
C ILE A 20 -16.54 -7.37 -6.80
N LYS A 21 -16.22 -8.43 -7.56
CA LYS A 21 -17.20 -9.38 -8.06
C LYS A 21 -17.92 -10.08 -6.91
N ILE A 22 -17.17 -10.58 -5.91
CA ILE A 22 -17.75 -11.17 -4.69
C ILE A 22 -18.67 -10.17 -4.02
N LYS A 23 -18.24 -8.92 -3.82
CA LYS A 23 -19.06 -7.90 -3.16
C LYS A 23 -20.36 -7.59 -3.90
N ASN A 24 -20.31 -7.54 -5.22
CA ASN A 24 -21.45 -7.13 -6.03
C ASN A 24 -22.45 -8.27 -6.28
N GLU A 25 -21.97 -9.51 -6.40
CA GLU A 25 -22.77 -10.63 -6.90
C GLU A 25 -23.01 -11.74 -5.85
N LEU A 26 -22.14 -11.88 -4.83
CA LEU A 26 -22.17 -13.01 -3.90
C LEU A 26 -22.44 -12.59 -2.44
N ASP A 27 -21.70 -11.61 -1.94
CA ASP A 27 -21.83 -11.11 -0.56
C ASP A 27 -21.58 -9.60 -0.47
N SER A 28 -22.66 -8.84 -0.37
CA SER A 28 -22.62 -7.39 -0.22
C SER A 28 -22.01 -6.92 1.11
N THR A 29 -21.86 -7.80 2.11
CA THR A 29 -21.35 -7.44 3.43
C THR A 29 -19.82 -7.36 3.48
N LEU A 30 -19.12 -8.04 2.57
CA LEU A 30 -17.66 -8.02 2.41
C LEU A 30 -17.14 -6.58 2.26
N THR A 31 -16.21 -6.19 3.13
CA THR A 31 -15.69 -4.82 3.22
C THR A 31 -14.18 -4.77 2.99
N PHE A 32 -13.74 -3.90 2.08
CA PHE A 32 -12.32 -3.65 1.78
C PHE A 32 -12.13 -2.23 1.24
N ARG A 33 -10.90 -1.70 1.32
CA ARG A 33 -10.55 -0.37 0.78
C ARG A 33 -10.01 -0.47 -0.64
N ARG A 34 -10.44 0.46 -1.52
CA ARG A 34 -9.98 0.59 -2.91
C ARG A 34 -10.21 2.00 -3.45
N SER A 35 -9.34 2.45 -4.35
CA SER A 35 -9.50 3.73 -5.05
C SER A 35 -8.93 3.68 -6.49
N CYS A 36 -7.63 3.96 -6.69
CA CYS A 36 -7.04 4.18 -8.03
C CYS A 36 -7.08 2.99 -9.02
N ARG A 37 -6.91 1.76 -8.53
CA ARG A 37 -6.76 0.52 -9.33
C ARG A 37 -5.48 0.38 -10.18
N GLU A 38 -4.58 1.36 -10.20
CA GLU A 38 -3.28 1.25 -10.89
C GLU A 38 -2.06 1.20 -9.96
N GLY A 39 -2.26 0.88 -8.68
CA GLY A 39 -1.16 0.66 -7.74
C GLY A 39 -0.52 1.93 -7.15
N ILE A 40 -1.12 3.11 -7.34
CA ILE A 40 -0.53 4.39 -6.91
C ILE A 40 -0.94 4.79 -5.48
N CYS A 41 -2.22 4.68 -5.13
CA CYS A 41 -2.73 5.22 -3.86
C CYS A 41 -2.41 4.39 -2.60
N GLY A 42 -1.99 3.13 -2.75
CA GLY A 42 -1.77 2.20 -1.63
C GLY A 42 -3.02 1.73 -0.87
N SER A 43 -4.24 2.18 -1.21
CA SER A 43 -5.44 1.92 -0.39
C SER A 43 -5.87 0.45 -0.29
N CYS A 44 -5.52 -0.39 -1.26
CA CYS A 44 -5.90 -1.81 -1.30
C CYS A 44 -4.78 -2.75 -0.82
N ALA A 45 -3.94 -2.26 0.10
CA ALA A 45 -2.91 -3.06 0.74
C ALA A 45 -3.53 -4.13 1.64
N MET A 46 -3.13 -5.38 1.42
CA MET A 46 -3.59 -6.55 2.17
C MET A 46 -2.59 -7.70 2.02
N ASN A 47 -2.73 -8.76 2.81
CA ASN A 47 -1.92 -9.96 2.66
C ASN A 47 -2.63 -10.93 1.70
N ILE A 48 -1.95 -11.30 0.62
CA ILE A 48 -2.47 -12.17 -0.45
C ILE A 48 -1.48 -13.31 -0.65
N ALA A 49 -1.95 -14.54 -0.44
CA ALA A 49 -1.14 -15.75 -0.52
C ALA A 49 0.15 -15.68 0.34
N GLY A 50 0.07 -15.06 1.53
CA GLY A 50 1.17 -14.91 2.47
C GLY A 50 2.03 -13.65 2.25
N GLY A 51 1.92 -12.97 1.11
CA GLY A 51 2.66 -11.75 0.82
C GLY A 51 1.85 -10.46 1.00
N ASN A 52 2.44 -9.44 1.63
CA ASN A 52 1.82 -8.11 1.69
C ASN A 52 1.98 -7.41 0.33
N THR A 53 0.86 -7.07 -0.30
CA THR A 53 0.87 -6.48 -1.64
C THR A 53 -0.40 -5.65 -1.87
N LEU A 54 -0.50 -5.04 -3.05
CA LEU A 54 -1.66 -4.27 -3.48
C LEU A 54 -2.59 -5.15 -4.34
N ALA A 55 -3.83 -5.34 -3.90
CA ALA A 55 -4.78 -6.21 -4.59
C ALA A 55 -5.05 -5.81 -6.05
N CYS A 56 -4.93 -4.53 -6.39
CA CYS A 56 -5.18 -4.01 -7.74
C CYS A 56 -4.11 -4.37 -8.78
N ILE A 57 -2.90 -4.74 -8.36
CA ILE A 57 -1.81 -5.14 -9.26
C ILE A 57 -1.36 -6.58 -9.02
N LYS A 58 -1.93 -7.26 -8.02
CA LYS A 58 -1.69 -8.67 -7.79
C LYS A 58 -2.60 -9.49 -8.68
N ARG A 59 -2.01 -10.17 -9.66
CA ARG A 59 -2.70 -11.14 -10.52
C ARG A 59 -3.19 -12.34 -9.69
N ILE A 60 -4.38 -12.83 -10.06
CA ILE A 60 -4.93 -14.10 -9.56
C ILE A 60 -4.09 -15.25 -10.12
N ASP A 61 -3.82 -16.27 -9.31
CA ASP A 61 -3.17 -17.50 -9.76
C ASP A 61 -4.13 -18.28 -10.69
N PRO A 62 -3.75 -18.61 -11.93
CA PRO A 62 -4.62 -19.36 -12.84
C PRO A 62 -4.81 -20.83 -12.44
N ASP A 63 -4.01 -21.37 -11.53
CA ASP A 63 -4.16 -22.73 -11.03
C ASP A 63 -5.38 -22.86 -10.10
N LEU A 64 -6.47 -23.41 -10.64
CA LEU A 64 -7.74 -23.60 -9.93
C LEU A 64 -7.65 -24.55 -8.72
N ASN A 65 -6.59 -25.38 -8.63
CA ASN A 65 -6.39 -26.25 -7.48
C ASN A 65 -5.82 -25.50 -6.27
N LYS A 66 -5.36 -24.25 -6.44
CA LYS A 66 -4.80 -23.43 -5.37
C LYS A 66 -5.79 -22.42 -4.84
N ILE A 67 -6.01 -22.49 -3.54
CA ILE A 67 -6.84 -21.52 -2.82
C ILE A 67 -5.99 -20.28 -2.51
N THR A 68 -6.36 -19.13 -3.08
CA THR A 68 -5.77 -17.84 -2.71
C THR A 68 -6.37 -17.34 -1.41
N LYS A 69 -5.56 -17.34 -0.34
CA LYS A 69 -5.95 -16.79 0.96
C LYS A 69 -5.70 -15.28 1.00
N ILE A 70 -6.68 -14.53 1.49
CA ILE A 70 -6.61 -13.08 1.63
C ILE A 70 -6.87 -12.72 3.09
N TYR A 71 -5.97 -11.94 3.68
CA TYR A 71 -6.05 -11.43 5.04
C TYR A 71 -5.86 -9.91 5.04
N PRO A 72 -6.38 -9.18 6.06
CA PRO A 72 -5.98 -7.79 6.27
C PRO A 72 -4.47 -7.70 6.52
N LEU A 73 -3.92 -6.48 6.49
CA LEU A 73 -2.51 -6.27 6.82
C LEU A 73 -2.19 -6.82 8.22
N PRO A 74 -1.09 -7.60 8.36
CA PRO A 74 -0.73 -8.21 9.63
C PRO A 74 -0.34 -7.15 10.66
N HIS A 75 -0.49 -7.49 11.95
CA HIS A 75 -0.16 -6.62 13.09
C HIS A 75 -0.90 -5.27 13.14
N MET A 76 -2.05 -5.16 12.47
CA MET A 76 -2.95 -4.01 12.57
C MET A 76 -4.28 -4.45 13.19
N TYR A 77 -4.91 -3.56 13.95
CA TYR A 77 -6.29 -3.77 14.40
C TYR A 77 -7.23 -3.76 13.19
N VAL A 78 -8.14 -4.72 13.13
CA VAL A 78 -9.10 -4.84 12.03
C VAL A 78 -10.39 -4.15 12.43
N VAL A 79 -10.81 -3.16 11.65
CA VAL A 79 -12.10 -2.48 11.85
C VAL A 79 -13.23 -3.39 11.39
N LYS A 80 -13.11 -3.93 10.17
CA LYS A 80 -14.05 -4.88 9.58
C LYS A 80 -13.39 -5.61 8.41
N ASP A 81 -13.56 -6.93 8.32
CA ASP A 81 -13.10 -7.79 7.22
C ASP A 81 -11.63 -7.53 6.83
N LEU A 82 -11.40 -6.88 5.67
CA LEU A 82 -10.08 -6.58 5.11
C LEU A 82 -9.66 -5.11 5.33
N VAL A 83 -10.34 -4.39 6.24
CA VAL A 83 -10.09 -2.98 6.54
C VAL A 83 -9.32 -2.85 7.86
N PRO A 84 -8.00 -2.61 7.82
CA PRO A 84 -7.24 -2.29 9.01
C PRO A 84 -7.45 -0.83 9.46
N ASP A 85 -7.27 -0.59 10.75
CA ASP A 85 -7.13 0.74 11.32
C ASP A 85 -5.73 1.30 11.03
N LEU A 86 -5.67 2.47 10.39
CA LEU A 86 -4.44 3.15 10.01
C LEU A 86 -4.12 4.34 10.92
N SER A 87 -4.92 4.58 11.96
CA SER A 87 -4.76 5.72 12.87
C SER A 87 -3.36 5.78 13.48
N ASN A 88 -2.86 4.64 13.99
CA ASN A 88 -1.52 4.56 14.56
C ASN A 88 -0.41 4.78 13.51
N PHE A 89 -0.57 4.23 12.30
CA PHE A 89 0.37 4.43 11.20
C PHE A 89 0.50 5.91 10.84
N TYR A 90 -0.64 6.63 10.69
CA TYR A 90 -0.62 8.05 10.39
C TYR A 90 -0.12 8.90 11.57
N ALA A 91 -0.35 8.49 12.82
CA ALA A 91 0.20 9.17 13.98
C ALA A 91 1.74 9.11 13.98
N GLN A 92 2.32 7.95 13.68
CA GLN A 92 3.77 7.78 13.52
C GLN A 92 4.30 8.62 12.35
N TYR A 93 3.62 8.62 11.20
CA TYR A 93 4.00 9.45 10.06
C TYR A 93 3.95 10.96 10.37
N LYS A 94 2.97 11.40 11.17
CA LYS A 94 2.90 12.81 11.61
C LYS A 94 4.04 13.17 12.55
N SER A 95 4.52 12.24 13.37
CA SER A 95 5.56 12.50 14.38
C SER A 95 6.92 12.89 13.80
N ILE A 96 7.21 12.48 12.56
CA ILE A 96 8.44 12.87 11.86
C ILE A 96 8.35 14.26 11.20
N GLU A 97 7.19 14.92 11.29
CA GLU A 97 6.92 16.24 10.71
C GLU A 97 7.37 16.33 9.24
N PRO A 98 6.77 15.54 8.32
CA PRO A 98 7.27 15.31 6.97
C PRO A 98 6.93 16.47 6.03
N TYR A 99 7.37 17.68 6.38
CA TYR A 99 7.21 18.90 5.61
C TYR A 99 8.50 19.72 5.66
N LEU A 100 8.64 20.66 4.72
CA LEU A 100 9.83 21.50 4.63
C LEU A 100 9.89 22.46 5.82
N LYS A 101 10.93 22.32 6.65
CA LYS A 101 11.22 23.26 7.75
C LYS A 101 12.35 24.20 7.33
N LYS A 102 12.09 25.51 7.36
CA LYS A 102 13.10 26.55 7.09
C LYS A 102 13.46 27.30 8.36
N LYS A 103 14.70 27.78 8.42
CA LYS A 103 15.17 28.65 9.52
C LYS A 103 14.71 30.10 9.34
N ASP A 104 14.58 30.55 8.09
CA ASP A 104 14.14 31.90 7.73
C ASP A 104 12.90 31.83 6.83
N GLU A 105 11.81 32.45 7.29
CA GLU A 105 10.49 32.47 6.66
C GLU A 105 10.14 33.86 6.08
N SER A 106 11.03 34.85 6.18
CA SER A 106 10.81 36.25 5.79
C SER A 106 10.39 36.47 4.32
N LYS A 107 10.72 35.49 3.46
CA LYS A 107 10.43 35.47 2.02
C LYS A 107 9.27 34.56 1.62
N GLN A 108 8.61 33.90 2.57
CA GLN A 108 7.52 32.98 2.28
C GLN A 108 6.37 33.69 1.53
N GLY A 109 5.94 33.12 0.41
CA GLY A 109 4.84 33.65 -0.40
C GLY A 109 5.17 34.88 -1.26
N LYS A 110 6.37 35.47 -1.14
CA LYS A 110 6.79 36.62 -1.96
C LYS A 110 7.33 36.20 -3.32
N GLU A 111 8.10 35.11 -3.35
CA GLU A 111 8.72 34.56 -4.56
C GLU A 111 8.88 33.04 -4.47
N GLN A 112 9.04 32.37 -5.61
CA GLN A 112 9.39 30.96 -5.65
C GLN A 112 10.85 30.77 -5.23
N TYR A 113 11.14 29.70 -4.49
CA TYR A 113 12.52 29.35 -4.16
C TYR A 113 13.18 28.63 -5.33
N LEU A 114 14.27 29.20 -5.85
CA LEU A 114 15.05 28.57 -6.91
C LEU A 114 15.76 27.32 -6.38
N GLN A 115 15.69 26.23 -7.15
CA GLN A 115 16.38 24.98 -6.90
C GLN A 115 17.10 24.55 -8.18
N SER A 116 18.37 24.16 -8.07
CA SER A 116 19.13 23.62 -9.20
C SER A 116 18.60 22.23 -9.61
N ILE A 117 18.84 21.83 -10.86
CA ILE A 117 18.46 20.49 -11.34
C ILE A 117 19.17 19.41 -10.50
N GLU A 118 20.45 19.62 -10.18
CA GLU A 118 21.26 18.71 -9.35
C GLU A 118 20.68 18.55 -7.93
N ASP A 119 20.26 19.64 -7.29
CA ASP A 119 19.64 19.57 -5.96
C ASP A 119 18.25 18.94 -6.00
N ARG A 120 17.48 19.16 -7.08
CA ARG A 120 16.20 18.47 -7.28
C ARG A 120 16.40 16.96 -7.44
N GLN A 121 17.45 16.55 -8.16
CA GLN A 121 17.77 15.13 -8.33
C GLN A 121 18.03 14.44 -6.99
N LYS A 122 18.70 15.08 -6.03
CA LYS A 122 18.91 14.52 -4.67
C LYS A 122 17.60 14.13 -3.97
N LEU A 123 16.52 14.88 -4.18
CA LEU A 123 15.20 14.56 -3.60
C LEU A 123 14.50 13.41 -4.32
N VAL A 124 14.64 13.35 -5.65
CA VAL A 124 14.03 12.30 -6.48
C VAL A 124 14.75 10.96 -6.30
N THR A 125 16.09 10.97 -6.21
CA THR A 125 16.88 9.76 -6.01
C THR A 125 16.78 9.23 -4.59
N ALA A 126 16.59 10.09 -3.58
CA ALA A 126 16.33 9.65 -2.20
C ALA A 126 15.08 8.75 -2.08
N SER A 127 14.05 8.97 -2.91
CA SER A 127 12.86 8.12 -3.00
C SER A 127 13.08 6.78 -3.72
N PHE A 128 14.21 6.62 -4.42
CA PHE A 128 14.56 5.44 -5.21
C PHE A 128 15.97 4.93 -4.86
N LEU A 129 16.44 5.15 -3.63
CA LEU A 129 17.71 4.56 -3.19
C LEU A 129 17.57 3.04 -3.23
N PRO A 130 18.41 2.33 -3.99
CA PRO A 130 18.59 0.90 -3.79
C PRO A 130 18.95 0.67 -2.32
N LEU A 131 18.50 -0.43 -1.74
CA LEU A 131 18.80 -0.90 -0.38
C LEU A 131 20.31 -1.13 -0.09
N GLU A 132 21.22 -0.53 -0.87
CA GLU A 132 22.67 -0.75 -0.83
C GLU A 132 23.43 0.32 -0.03
N SER A 133 22.74 1.23 0.66
CA SER A 133 23.38 2.27 1.50
C SER A 133 23.00 2.19 2.99
N PHE A 134 22.52 1.04 3.46
CA PHE A 134 22.51 0.74 4.89
C PHE A 134 23.85 0.07 5.27
N PRO A 135 24.53 0.52 6.34
CA PRO A 135 25.78 -0.12 6.78
C PRO A 135 25.53 -1.60 7.11
N ASP A 136 26.37 -2.44 6.52
CA ASP A 136 26.29 -3.90 6.36
C ASP A 136 26.38 -4.74 7.66
N LYS A 137 26.04 -4.17 8.82
CA LYS A 137 26.18 -4.84 10.12
C LYS A 137 25.05 -4.47 11.08
N THR A 138 24.05 -5.34 11.13
CA THR A 138 23.15 -5.42 12.30
C THR A 138 23.44 -6.74 13.02
N ARG A 139 23.95 -6.68 14.25
CA ARG A 139 24.11 -7.87 15.09
C ARG A 139 22.73 -8.27 15.62
N VAL A 140 22.25 -9.44 15.21
CA VAL A 140 21.09 -10.08 15.84
C VAL A 140 21.61 -10.99 16.94
N LYS A 141 21.23 -10.71 18.19
CA LYS A 141 21.25 -11.69 19.27
C LYS A 141 19.88 -12.36 19.26
N CYS A 142 19.88 -13.70 19.23
CA CYS A 142 18.69 -14.51 19.48
C CYS A 142 18.09 -14.17 20.85
#